data_AF-A0A0M3IZ69-F1
#
_entry.id   AF-A0A0M3IZ69-F1
#
_cell.length_a   1.000
_cell.length_b   1.000
_cell.length_c   1.000
_cell.angle_alpha   90.00
_cell.angle_beta   90.00
_cell.angle_gamma   90.00
#
_symmetry.space_group_name_H-M   'P 1'
#
loop_
_entity.id
_entity.type
_entity.pdbx_description
1 polymer ?
#
loop_
_entity_poly.entity_id
_entity_poly.type
_entity_poly.pdbx_seq_one_letter_code
_entity_poly.pdbx_strand_id
1 'polypeptide(L)'
;MESNLQAVSPISADERHAITILRSRLQETMPEGIPDDLNTDFNLNRWIRGYDHDIDRILQINQSVFEAFPEYVASRRAAGFDVSDHMERFFEMPSIKPYLPFIAASRLGDRIWSDQHNAFLFVERAWSQPKEFVKALKCSDYMMHCFGYSELLLQYILQREKIQKADKGAVQFIVIFDMSDVNISDYLNPISTHMKLWQLRSDMWQDWYVVLRLFIDGKMVDGYNAIEQKFGF
;
A
#
# COMPACT_ATOMS: atom_id res chain seq x y z
N MET A 1 11.04 22.34 0.34
CA MET A 1 12.07 21.27 0.29
C MET A 1 11.61 20.31 -0.79
N GLU A 2 12.21 20.38 -1.98
CA GLU A 2 11.86 19.48 -3.09
C GLU A 2 12.21 18.05 -2.67
N SER A 3 11.21 17.20 -2.47
CA SER A 3 11.45 15.76 -2.35
C SER A 3 11.87 15.26 -3.73
N ASN A 4 13.16 15.01 -3.92
CA ASN A 4 13.67 14.47 -5.17
C ASN A 4 13.07 13.07 -5.37
N LEU A 5 12.07 12.95 -6.26
CA LEU A 5 11.36 11.72 -6.60
C LEU A 5 12.29 10.78 -7.35
N GLN A 6 13.18 10.10 -6.63
CA GLN A 6 14.08 9.11 -7.21
C GLN A 6 13.54 7.70 -7.00
N ALA A 7 13.86 6.83 -7.97
CA ALA A 7 13.68 5.40 -7.83
C ALA A 7 14.37 4.91 -6.54
N VAL A 8 13.81 3.87 -5.93
CA VAL A 8 14.40 3.26 -4.75
C VAL A 8 15.75 2.64 -5.10
N SER A 9 16.78 2.91 -4.29
CA SER A 9 18.11 2.34 -4.49
C SER A 9 18.07 0.81 -4.59
N PRO A 10 18.86 0.21 -5.49
CA PRO A 10 19.01 -1.24 -5.59
C PRO A 10 19.40 -1.88 -4.25
N ILE A 11 19.16 -3.18 -4.13
CA ILE A 11 19.48 -3.94 -2.91
C ILE A 11 21.00 -3.96 -2.70
N SER A 12 21.47 -3.48 -1.55
CA SER A 12 22.89 -3.46 -1.18
C SER A 12 23.41 -4.84 -0.81
N ALA A 13 24.73 -4.98 -0.59
CA ALA A 13 25.30 -6.25 -0.11
C ALA A 13 24.83 -6.59 1.32
N ASP A 14 24.81 -5.59 2.21
CA ASP A 14 24.36 -5.75 3.59
C ASP A 14 22.86 -6.13 3.65
N GLU A 15 22.05 -5.53 2.78
CA GLU A 15 20.63 -5.87 2.66
C GLU A 15 20.42 -7.30 2.18
N ARG A 16 21.23 -7.81 1.23
CA ARG A 16 21.17 -9.24 0.83
C ARG A 16 21.48 -10.17 2.00
N HIS A 17 22.43 -9.80 2.84
CA HIS A 17 22.74 -10.55 4.04
C HIS A 17 21.55 -10.55 5.01
N ALA A 18 20.97 -9.38 5.27
CA ALA A 18 19.78 -9.24 6.11
C ALA A 18 18.57 -10.01 5.57
N ILE A 19 18.33 -10.01 4.25
CA ILE A 19 17.29 -10.81 3.58
C ILE A 19 17.49 -12.30 3.86
N THR A 20 18.73 -12.79 3.77
CA THR A 20 19.04 -14.19 4.03
C THR A 20 18.70 -14.57 5.47
N ILE A 21 19.07 -13.71 6.44
CA ILE A 21 18.74 -13.91 7.86
C ILE A 21 17.23 -13.90 8.07
N LEU A 22 16.53 -12.88 7.58
CA LEU A 22 15.08 -12.75 7.73
C LEU A 22 14.35 -13.96 7.13
N ARG A 23 14.72 -14.38 5.92
CA ARG A 23 14.13 -15.53 5.24
C ARG A 23 14.29 -16.81 6.07
N SER A 24 15.50 -17.09 6.57
CA SER A 24 15.75 -18.28 7.41
C SER A 24 14.87 -18.27 8.66
N ARG A 25 14.79 -17.14 9.36
CA ARG A 25 14.02 -17.03 10.59
C ARG A 25 12.50 -17.08 10.36
N LEU A 26 12.00 -16.52 9.26
CA LEU A 26 10.60 -16.68 8.86
C LEU A 26 10.27 -18.14 8.54
N GLN A 27 11.18 -18.88 7.88
CA GLN A 27 10.99 -20.30 7.60
C GLN A 27 10.96 -21.16 8.88
N GLU A 28 11.68 -20.76 9.92
CA GLU A 28 11.64 -21.43 11.23
C GLU A 28 10.35 -21.13 12.02
N THR A 29 9.80 -19.92 11.86
CA THR A 29 8.67 -19.43 12.66
C THR A 29 7.31 -19.63 12.00
N MET A 30 7.25 -19.75 10.68
CA MET A 30 6.01 -19.94 9.91
C MET A 30 5.87 -21.40 9.46
N PRO A 31 4.92 -22.18 10.02
CA PRO A 31 4.77 -23.61 9.72
C PRO A 31 4.53 -23.94 8.25
N GLU A 32 3.85 -23.06 7.53
CA GLU A 32 3.54 -23.21 6.10
C GLU A 32 4.58 -22.52 5.19
N GLY A 33 5.60 -21.90 5.79
CA GLY A 33 6.60 -21.10 5.10
C GLY A 33 6.07 -19.73 4.65
N ILE A 34 6.95 -19.01 3.95
CA ILE A 34 6.64 -17.71 3.34
C ILE A 34 5.89 -17.95 2.03
N PRO A 35 4.73 -17.30 1.78
CA PRO A 35 4.05 -17.41 0.49
C PRO A 35 4.96 -17.05 -0.69
N ASP A 36 4.88 -17.81 -1.79
CA ASP A 36 5.81 -17.70 -2.92
C ASP A 36 5.86 -16.31 -3.55
N ASP A 37 4.72 -15.63 -3.62
CA ASP A 37 4.64 -14.28 -4.16
C ASP A 37 5.27 -13.23 -3.24
N LEU A 38 5.27 -13.48 -1.94
CA LEU A 38 5.90 -12.64 -0.92
C LEU A 38 7.37 -12.99 -0.66
N ASN A 39 7.83 -14.19 -1.06
CA ASN A 39 9.20 -14.66 -0.87
C ASN A 39 10.16 -14.16 -1.96
N THR A 40 10.19 -12.84 -2.18
CA THR A 40 11.12 -12.19 -3.11
C THR A 40 12.13 -11.34 -2.35
N ASP A 41 13.34 -11.19 -2.89
CA ASP A 41 14.35 -10.31 -2.28
C ASP A 41 13.83 -8.87 -2.15
N PHE A 42 13.11 -8.37 -3.15
CA PHE A 42 12.52 -7.03 -3.10
C PHE A 42 11.49 -6.91 -1.97
N ASN A 43 10.56 -7.88 -1.85
CA ASN A 43 9.54 -7.81 -0.81
C ASN A 43 10.13 -7.94 0.59
N LEU A 44 10.99 -8.92 0.84
CA LEU A 44 11.65 -9.08 2.14
C LEU A 44 12.48 -7.85 2.50
N ASN A 45 13.12 -7.20 1.53
CA ASN A 45 13.83 -5.94 1.75
C ASN A 45 12.91 -4.77 2.10
N ARG A 46 11.64 -4.75 1.63
CA ARG A 46 10.67 -3.73 2.08
C ARG A 46 10.40 -3.82 3.56
N TRP A 47 10.22 -5.04 4.07
CA TRP A 47 10.05 -5.27 5.51
C TRP A 47 11.30 -4.85 6.29
N ILE A 48 12.49 -5.22 5.81
CA ILE A 48 13.76 -4.83 6.44
C ILE A 48 13.90 -3.31 6.51
N ARG A 49 13.73 -2.61 5.38
CA ARG A 49 13.81 -1.14 5.34
C ARG A 49 12.71 -0.47 6.15
N GLY A 50 11.51 -1.05 6.13
CA GLY A 50 10.34 -0.51 6.80
C GLY A 50 10.39 -0.56 8.32
N TYR A 51 11.10 -1.55 8.84
CA TYR A 51 11.31 -1.75 10.26
C TYR A 51 12.72 -1.34 10.70
N ASP A 52 13.39 -0.44 9.96
CA ASP A 52 14.73 0.08 10.28
C ASP A 52 15.77 -1.02 10.56
N HIS A 53 15.71 -2.11 9.79
CA HIS A 53 16.54 -3.31 9.92
C HIS A 53 16.34 -4.11 11.22
N ASP A 54 15.29 -3.83 11.99
CA ASP A 54 14.89 -4.59 13.18
C ASP A 54 14.17 -5.89 12.78
N ILE A 55 14.96 -6.93 12.48
CA ILE A 55 14.47 -8.27 12.12
C ILE A 55 13.63 -8.87 13.25
N ASP A 56 13.96 -8.60 14.51
CA ASP A 56 13.22 -9.12 15.65
C ASP A 56 11.81 -8.53 15.71
N ARG A 57 11.65 -7.25 15.37
CA ARG A 57 10.32 -6.63 15.24
C ARG A 57 9.53 -7.20 14.05
N ILE A 58 10.18 -7.49 12.92
CA ILE A 58 9.54 -8.13 11.75
C ILE A 58 9.04 -9.55 12.06
N LEU A 59 9.76 -10.26 12.93
CA LEU A 59 9.42 -11.60 13.40
C LEU A 59 8.53 -11.61 14.63
N GLN A 60 8.22 -10.44 15.21
CA GLN A 60 7.44 -10.29 16.43
C GLN A 60 8.09 -10.88 17.69
N ILE A 61 9.35 -10.52 17.98
CA ILE A 61 10.00 -10.96 19.22
C ILE A 61 9.59 -10.12 20.44
N ASN A 62 8.97 -8.93 20.30
CA ASN A 62 8.39 -8.17 21.42
C ASN A 62 7.23 -7.22 21.01
N GLN A 63 6.02 -7.53 21.49
CA GLN A 63 4.75 -6.76 21.59
C GLN A 63 4.57 -5.40 20.86
N SER A 64 3.67 -5.37 19.87
CA SER A 64 2.96 -4.21 19.30
C SER A 64 1.58 -4.63 18.77
N VAL A 65 0.61 -3.71 18.68
CA VAL A 65 -0.84 -3.97 18.48
C VAL A 65 -1.21 -4.47 17.07
N PHE A 66 -0.34 -4.26 16.07
CA PHE A 66 -0.39 -4.94 14.77
C PHE A 66 0.95 -5.64 14.54
N GLU A 67 0.86 -6.93 14.22
CA GLU A 67 1.95 -7.88 14.29
C GLU A 67 2.53 -8.12 12.88
N ALA A 68 3.86 -8.25 12.80
CA ALA A 68 4.64 -7.79 11.64
C ALA A 68 4.43 -8.59 10.33
N PHE A 69 5.19 -9.65 10.05
CA PHE A 69 5.06 -10.38 8.78
C PHE A 69 4.08 -11.58 8.85
N PRO A 70 4.13 -12.47 9.85
CA PRO A 70 3.27 -13.65 9.88
C PRO A 70 1.77 -13.33 10.01
N GLU A 71 1.42 -12.34 10.83
CA GLU A 71 0.03 -11.91 11.01
C GLU A 71 -0.51 -11.20 9.77
N TYR A 72 0.31 -10.41 9.09
CA TYR A 72 -0.03 -9.89 7.75
C TYR A 72 -0.41 -11.04 6.79
N VAL A 73 0.40 -12.10 6.74
CA VAL A 73 0.14 -13.26 5.88
C VAL A 73 -1.16 -13.97 6.27
N ALA A 74 -1.40 -14.17 7.58
CA ALA A 74 -2.62 -14.77 8.08
C ALA A 74 -3.86 -13.91 7.76
N SER A 75 -3.76 -12.59 7.95
CA SER A 75 -4.81 -11.62 7.66
C SER A 75 -5.14 -11.57 6.17
N ARG A 76 -4.13 -11.55 5.30
CA ARG A 76 -4.27 -11.60 3.84
C ARG A 76 -5.06 -12.82 3.39
N ARG A 77 -4.73 -13.98 3.95
CA ARG A 77 -5.45 -15.24 3.69
C ARG A 77 -6.88 -15.21 4.21
N ALA A 78 -7.09 -14.74 5.45
CA ALA A 78 -8.41 -14.64 6.04
C ALA A 78 -9.35 -13.72 5.24
N ALA A 79 -8.82 -12.66 4.64
CA ALA A 79 -9.55 -11.75 3.76
C ALA A 79 -9.75 -12.28 2.32
N GLY A 80 -9.10 -13.40 1.96
CA GLY A 80 -9.14 -13.96 0.62
C GLY A 80 -8.41 -13.11 -0.43
N PHE A 81 -7.33 -12.44 -0.02
CA PHE A 81 -6.48 -11.63 -0.90
C PHE A 81 -5.20 -12.35 -1.36
N ASP A 82 -5.02 -13.61 -0.95
CA ASP A 82 -3.89 -14.48 -1.30
C ASP A 82 -4.10 -15.32 -2.57
N VAL A 83 -5.07 -14.95 -3.40
CA VAL A 83 -5.38 -15.67 -4.65
C VAL A 83 -4.70 -15.03 -5.87
N SER A 84 -4.39 -15.85 -6.87
CA SER A 84 -3.71 -15.41 -8.10
C SER A 84 -4.53 -14.48 -8.99
N ASP A 85 -5.87 -14.56 -8.90
CA ASP A 85 -6.82 -13.78 -9.71
C ASP A 85 -7.37 -12.55 -8.96
N HIS A 86 -6.71 -12.15 -7.86
CA HIS A 86 -7.20 -11.10 -6.99
C HIS A 86 -7.35 -9.78 -7.75
N MET A 87 -6.40 -9.42 -8.62
CA MET A 87 -6.46 -8.15 -9.36
C MET A 87 -7.63 -8.10 -10.35
N GLU A 88 -7.97 -9.21 -11.00
CA GLU A 88 -9.08 -9.31 -11.94
C GLU A 88 -10.43 -9.27 -11.21
N ARG A 89 -10.52 -9.90 -10.03
CA ARG A 89 -11.79 -10.04 -9.31
C ARG A 89 -12.05 -8.94 -8.29
N PHE A 90 -11.04 -8.15 -7.89
CA PHE A 90 -11.10 -7.23 -6.75
C PHE A 90 -12.37 -6.35 -6.76
N PHE A 91 -12.65 -5.71 -7.89
CA PHE A 91 -13.80 -4.81 -8.04
C PHE A 91 -15.16 -5.52 -8.04
N GLU A 92 -15.16 -6.85 -8.21
CA GLU A 92 -16.36 -7.68 -8.21
C GLU A 92 -16.56 -8.42 -6.89
N MET A 93 -15.60 -8.35 -5.95
CA MET A 93 -15.71 -9.01 -4.65
C MET A 93 -16.92 -8.49 -3.87
N PRO A 94 -17.75 -9.36 -3.26
CA PRO A 94 -18.94 -8.94 -2.51
C PRO A 94 -18.66 -7.98 -1.35
N SER A 95 -17.46 -8.07 -0.75
CA SER A 95 -17.00 -7.18 0.32
C SER A 95 -16.48 -5.83 -0.16
N ILE A 96 -16.27 -5.65 -1.48
CA ILE A 96 -15.65 -4.46 -2.08
C ILE A 96 -16.66 -3.71 -2.96
N LYS A 97 -17.32 -4.42 -3.88
CA LYS A 97 -18.19 -3.88 -4.91
C LYS A 97 -19.25 -2.90 -4.41
N PRO A 98 -19.97 -3.16 -3.28
CA PRO A 98 -20.99 -2.25 -2.78
C PRO A 98 -20.44 -0.87 -2.38
N TYR A 99 -19.14 -0.78 -2.08
CA TYR A 99 -18.52 0.42 -1.52
C TYR A 99 -17.77 1.27 -2.56
N LEU A 100 -17.53 0.72 -3.75
CA LEU A 100 -16.85 1.43 -4.85
C LEU A 100 -17.51 2.77 -5.22
N PRO A 101 -18.85 2.93 -5.22
CA PRO A 101 -19.47 4.23 -5.54
C PRO A 101 -19.18 5.33 -4.51
N PHE A 102 -18.80 4.96 -3.29
CA PHE A 102 -18.54 5.93 -2.21
C PHE A 102 -17.07 6.30 -2.08
N ILE A 103 -16.17 5.55 -2.74
CA ILE A 103 -14.73 5.72 -2.62
C ILE A 103 -14.16 6.08 -3.99
N ALA A 104 -13.76 7.35 -4.11
CA ALA A 104 -13.21 7.91 -5.33
C ALA A 104 -11.71 7.59 -5.42
N ALA A 105 -11.42 6.37 -5.85
CA ALA A 105 -10.07 5.89 -6.12
C ALA A 105 -9.92 5.51 -7.60
N SER A 106 -8.77 5.83 -8.19
CA SER A 106 -8.44 5.43 -9.56
C SER A 106 -8.45 3.90 -9.71
N ARG A 107 -9.04 3.40 -10.81
CA ARG A 107 -8.91 1.98 -11.18
C ARG A 107 -7.51 1.75 -11.73
N LEU A 108 -6.81 0.79 -11.13
CA LEU A 108 -5.42 0.52 -11.48
C LEU A 108 -5.29 -0.39 -12.68
N GLY A 109 -4.28 -0.11 -13.49
CA GLY A 109 -3.78 -0.93 -14.59
C GLY A 109 -2.44 -0.39 -15.09
N ASP A 110 -1.74 -1.15 -15.91
CA ASP A 110 -0.35 -0.87 -16.34
C ASP A 110 -0.12 0.49 -17.03
N ARG A 111 -1.18 1.16 -17.46
CA ARG A 111 -1.11 2.49 -18.08
C ARG A 111 -0.74 3.61 -17.11
N ILE A 112 -0.83 3.36 -15.81
CA ILE A 112 -0.56 4.34 -14.75
C ILE A 112 0.83 4.07 -14.16
N TRP A 113 1.85 4.10 -15.02
CA TRP A 113 3.24 3.78 -14.70
C TRP A 113 4.18 4.94 -15.02
N SER A 114 5.14 5.19 -14.13
CA SER A 114 6.28 6.08 -14.36
C SER A 114 7.59 5.29 -14.42
N ASP A 115 8.19 5.23 -15.62
CA ASP A 115 9.51 4.62 -15.81
C ASP A 115 10.61 5.36 -15.04
N GLN A 116 10.51 6.68 -14.94
CA GLN A 116 11.49 7.52 -14.24
C GLN A 116 11.54 7.22 -12.74
N HIS A 117 10.38 6.99 -12.12
CA HIS A 117 10.28 6.75 -10.68
C HIS A 117 10.27 5.25 -10.33
N ASN A 118 10.26 4.38 -11.33
CA ASN A 118 10.00 2.95 -11.18
C ASN A 118 8.75 2.71 -10.32
N ALA A 119 7.66 3.42 -10.64
CA ALA A 119 6.49 3.50 -9.76
C ALA A 119 5.17 3.43 -10.52
N PHE A 120 4.18 2.78 -9.91
CA PHE A 120 2.78 3.00 -10.27
C PHE A 120 2.28 4.31 -9.63
N LEU A 121 1.45 5.05 -10.36
CA LEU A 121 0.75 6.21 -9.81
C LEU A 121 -0.69 5.81 -9.48
N PHE A 122 -1.25 6.44 -8.47
CA PHE A 122 -2.62 6.22 -8.05
C PHE A 122 -3.18 7.49 -7.49
N VAL A 123 -4.40 7.81 -7.88
CA VAL A 123 -5.09 8.99 -7.38
C VAL A 123 -6.24 8.52 -6.51
N GLU A 124 -6.32 9.11 -5.33
CA GLU A 124 -7.47 8.96 -4.46
C GLU A 124 -7.94 10.32 -4.02
N ARG A 125 -9.25 10.56 -4.15
CA ARG A 125 -9.86 11.81 -3.67
C ARG A 125 -10.23 11.66 -2.21
N ALA A 126 -9.83 12.65 -1.42
CA ALA A 126 -10.27 12.77 -0.04
C ALA A 126 -11.79 13.03 0.04
N TRP A 127 -12.42 12.66 1.16
CA TRP A 127 -13.87 12.75 1.26
C TRP A 127 -14.33 14.21 1.32
N SER A 128 -15.16 14.61 0.37
CA SER A 128 -15.78 15.96 0.40
C SER A 128 -16.79 16.12 1.54
N GLN A 129 -17.37 15.00 2.02
CA GLN A 129 -18.34 14.97 3.12
C GLN A 129 -17.98 13.88 4.16
N PRO A 130 -16.87 14.04 4.90
CA PRO A 130 -16.34 12.97 5.76
C PRO A 130 -17.31 12.57 6.88
N LYS A 131 -18.15 13.48 7.37
CA LYS A 131 -19.16 13.21 8.41
C LYS A 131 -20.30 12.32 7.92
N GLU A 132 -20.71 12.45 6.67
CA GLU A 132 -21.76 11.61 6.08
C GLU A 132 -21.20 10.25 5.68
N PHE A 133 -19.96 10.23 5.17
CA PHE A 133 -19.23 9.00 4.85
C PHE A 133 -19.19 8.03 6.04
N VAL A 134 -18.78 8.51 7.22
CA VAL A 134 -18.68 7.66 8.42
C VAL A 134 -20.02 7.25 9.03
N LYS A 135 -21.13 7.88 8.61
CA LYS A 135 -22.48 7.43 8.97
C LYS A 135 -22.98 6.36 8.00
N ALA A 136 -22.57 6.44 6.73
CA ALA A 136 -23.02 5.54 5.67
C ALA A 136 -22.26 4.21 5.67
N LEU A 137 -21.01 4.19 6.12
CA LEU A 137 -20.11 3.04 6.01
C LEU A 137 -19.68 2.50 7.37
N LYS A 138 -19.71 1.17 7.52
CA LYS A 138 -19.14 0.53 8.70
C LYS A 138 -17.61 0.66 8.63
N CYS A 139 -17.00 0.88 9.79
CA CYS A 139 -15.55 0.90 9.94
C CYS A 139 -14.90 -0.37 9.38
N SER A 140 -15.45 -1.55 9.68
CA SER A 140 -14.95 -2.84 9.17
C SER A 140 -14.90 -2.91 7.65
N ASP A 141 -15.92 -2.38 6.99
CA ASP A 141 -16.08 -2.46 5.54
C ASP A 141 -15.11 -1.49 4.86
N TYR A 142 -14.95 -0.29 5.43
CA TYR A 142 -13.94 0.66 4.99
C TYR A 142 -12.51 0.13 5.17
N MET A 143 -12.21 -0.49 6.32
CA MET A 143 -10.90 -1.10 6.56
C MET A 143 -10.63 -2.28 5.62
N MET A 144 -11.63 -3.13 5.37
CA MET A 144 -11.53 -4.21 4.39
C MET A 144 -11.27 -3.68 2.98
N HIS A 145 -11.92 -2.58 2.60
CA HIS A 145 -11.67 -1.90 1.34
C HIS A 145 -10.24 -1.36 1.25
N CYS A 146 -9.75 -0.68 2.30
CA CYS A 146 -8.38 -0.18 2.35
C CYS A 146 -7.38 -1.33 2.26
N PHE A 147 -7.60 -2.41 3.00
CA PHE A 147 -6.73 -3.59 2.99
C PHE A 147 -6.68 -4.23 1.61
N GLY A 148 -7.84 -4.46 0.99
CA GLY A 148 -7.92 -5.07 -0.34
C GLY A 148 -7.35 -4.21 -1.45
N TYR A 149 -7.54 -2.88 -1.39
CA TYR A 149 -6.87 -2.00 -2.35
C TYR A 149 -5.36 -2.06 -2.18
N SER A 150 -4.86 -2.09 -0.95
CA SER A 150 -3.43 -2.17 -0.65
C SER A 150 -2.82 -3.48 -1.17
N GLU A 151 -3.55 -4.58 -1.04
CA GLU A 151 -3.20 -5.87 -1.66
C GLU A 151 -3.18 -5.81 -3.18
N LEU A 152 -4.19 -5.17 -3.79
CA LEU A 152 -4.19 -4.91 -5.24
C LEU A 152 -2.92 -4.16 -5.66
N LEU A 153 -2.51 -3.12 -4.93
CA LEU A 153 -1.28 -2.37 -5.21
C LEU A 153 -0.05 -3.27 -5.12
N LEU A 154 0.07 -4.02 -4.03
CA LEU A 154 1.21 -4.87 -3.77
C LEU A 154 1.34 -5.95 -4.85
N GLN A 155 0.24 -6.53 -5.31
CA GLN A 155 0.29 -7.55 -6.36
C GLN A 155 0.79 -6.98 -7.68
N TYR A 156 0.38 -5.76 -8.07
CA TYR A 156 0.94 -5.08 -9.24
C TYR A 156 2.45 -4.84 -9.10
N ILE A 157 2.90 -4.40 -7.93
CA ILE A 157 4.33 -4.23 -7.61
C ILE A 157 5.07 -5.56 -7.80
N LEU A 158 4.61 -6.63 -7.14
CA LEU A 158 5.26 -7.94 -7.16
C LEU A 158 5.31 -8.53 -8.56
N GLN A 159 4.25 -8.40 -9.35
CA GLN A 159 4.24 -8.86 -10.75
C GLN A 159 5.27 -8.12 -11.60
N ARG A 160 5.36 -6.80 -11.45
CA ARG A 160 6.32 -6.01 -12.21
C ARG A 160 7.76 -6.30 -11.82
N GLU A 161 8.00 -6.51 -10.53
CA GLU A 161 9.32 -6.88 -10.02
C GLU A 161 9.83 -8.21 -10.55
N LYS A 162 8.93 -9.18 -10.79
CA LYS A 162 9.28 -10.48 -11.39
C LYS A 162 9.82 -10.37 -12.81
N ILE A 163 9.42 -9.33 -13.56
CA ILE A 163 9.75 -9.18 -14.99
C ILE A 163 10.76 -8.05 -15.26
N GLN A 164 11.00 -7.16 -14.31
CA GLN A 164 11.95 -6.06 -14.50
C GLN A 164 13.40 -6.52 -14.28
N LYS A 165 14.35 -5.70 -14.74
CA LYS A 165 15.78 -5.91 -14.45
C LYS A 165 16.07 -5.61 -12.98
N ALA A 166 16.91 -6.42 -12.35
CA ALA A 166 17.25 -6.31 -10.93
C ALA A 166 17.97 -4.99 -10.54
N ASP A 167 18.58 -4.31 -11.51
CA ASP A 167 19.30 -3.03 -11.32
C ASP A 167 18.38 -1.81 -11.23
N LYS A 168 17.08 -1.94 -11.56
CA LYS A 168 16.10 -0.85 -11.46
C LYS A 168 15.66 -0.52 -10.03
N GLY A 169 16.02 -1.37 -9.06
CA GLY A 169 15.56 -1.25 -7.67
C GLY A 169 14.09 -1.67 -7.49
N ALA A 170 13.60 -1.55 -6.25
CA ALA A 170 12.24 -1.96 -5.92
C ALA A 170 11.20 -1.10 -6.66
N VAL A 171 10.10 -1.73 -7.07
CA VAL A 171 8.96 -1.00 -7.63
C VAL A 171 8.26 -0.26 -6.49
N GLN A 172 7.88 0.98 -6.78
CA GLN A 172 7.20 1.87 -5.84
C GLN A 172 5.73 2.03 -6.20
N PHE A 173 5.00 2.59 -5.24
CA PHE A 173 3.70 3.16 -5.48
C PHE A 173 3.68 4.61 -4.98
N ILE A 174 3.12 5.49 -5.81
CA ILE A 174 2.95 6.91 -5.52
C ILE A 174 1.45 7.14 -5.43
N VAL A 175 0.98 7.38 -4.20
CA VAL A 175 -0.41 7.79 -3.95
C VAL A 175 -0.47 9.29 -4.03
N ILE A 176 -1.34 9.81 -4.90
CA ILE A 176 -1.68 11.22 -5.05
C ILE A 176 -3.03 11.41 -4.37
N PHE A 177 -3.04 12.13 -3.26
CA PHE A 177 -4.28 12.51 -2.59
C PHE A 177 -4.83 13.80 -3.17
N ASP A 178 -5.93 13.70 -3.91
CA ASP A 178 -6.67 14.83 -4.45
C ASP A 178 -7.56 15.43 -3.34
N MET A 179 -7.25 16.67 -2.97
CA MET A 179 -7.99 17.45 -1.97
C MET A 179 -8.80 18.61 -2.58
N SER A 180 -8.94 18.68 -3.91
CA SER A 180 -9.56 19.80 -4.62
C SER A 180 -10.98 20.13 -4.14
N ASP A 181 -11.76 19.10 -3.81
CA ASP A 181 -13.15 19.22 -3.36
C ASP A 181 -13.30 19.18 -1.82
N VAL A 182 -12.20 19.22 -1.06
CA VAL A 182 -12.22 19.10 0.41
C VAL A 182 -12.31 20.45 1.10
N ASN A 183 -13.28 20.58 2.00
CA ASN A 183 -13.25 21.63 3.01
C ASN A 183 -12.31 21.23 4.16
N ILE A 184 -11.12 21.81 4.20
CA ILE A 184 -10.08 21.51 5.23
C ILE A 184 -10.63 21.62 6.66
N SER A 185 -11.58 22.53 6.91
CA SER A 185 -12.15 22.71 8.26
C SER A 185 -12.85 21.47 8.80
N ASP A 186 -13.35 20.58 7.92
CA ASP A 186 -13.97 19.33 8.34
C ASP A 186 -12.96 18.33 8.92
N TYR A 187 -11.67 18.48 8.62
CA TYR A 187 -10.58 17.57 9.01
C TYR A 187 -9.73 18.08 10.20
N LEU A 188 -10.02 19.28 10.72
CA LEU A 188 -9.21 19.89 11.78
C LEU A 188 -9.36 19.24 13.16
N ASN A 189 -10.41 18.42 13.38
CA ASN A 189 -10.64 17.77 14.68
C ASN A 189 -10.04 16.36 14.70
N PRO A 190 -8.89 16.14 15.35
CA PRO A 190 -8.20 14.84 15.35
C PRO A 190 -8.96 13.74 16.10
N ILE A 191 -9.93 14.09 16.96
CA ILE A 191 -10.71 13.13 17.76
C ILE A 191 -11.97 12.67 17.01
N SER A 192 -12.29 13.31 15.88
CA SER A 192 -13.46 12.96 15.08
C SER A 192 -13.38 11.54 14.50
N THR A 193 -14.53 10.93 14.24
CA THR A 193 -14.61 9.54 13.76
C THR A 193 -13.88 9.34 12.42
N HIS A 194 -13.99 10.28 11.49
CA HIS A 194 -13.30 10.17 10.20
C HIS A 194 -11.78 10.28 10.37
N MET A 195 -11.28 11.14 11.26
CA MET A 195 -9.84 11.20 11.56
C MET A 195 -9.34 9.91 12.21
N LYS A 196 -10.14 9.28 13.08
CA LYS A 196 -9.80 7.95 13.63
C LYS A 196 -9.77 6.85 12.57
N LEU A 197 -10.67 6.87 11.59
CA LEU A 197 -10.62 5.94 10.45
C LEU A 197 -9.38 6.16 9.59
N TRP A 198 -9.02 7.43 9.34
CA TRP A 198 -7.76 7.77 8.66
C TRP A 198 -6.54 7.27 9.43
N GLN A 199 -6.54 7.40 10.76
CA GLN A 199 -5.46 6.89 11.59
C GLN A 199 -5.34 5.36 11.48
N LEU A 200 -6.45 4.62 11.62
CA LEU A 200 -6.44 3.16 11.48
C LEU A 200 -5.90 2.69 10.12
N ARG A 201 -6.29 3.38 9.04
CA ARG A 201 -5.74 3.14 7.72
C ARG A 201 -4.24 3.42 7.64
N SER A 202 -3.80 4.55 8.21
CA SER A 202 -2.39 4.92 8.25
C SER A 202 -1.56 3.89 9.03
N ASP A 203 -2.05 3.43 10.18
CA ASP A 203 -1.39 2.43 11.01
C ASP A 203 -1.21 1.13 10.21
N MET A 204 -2.29 0.63 9.58
CA MET A 204 -2.24 -0.56 8.70
C MET A 204 -1.20 -0.42 7.58
N TRP A 205 -1.10 0.76 6.96
CA TRP A 205 -0.09 1.01 5.92
C TRP A 205 1.33 1.05 6.45
N GLN A 206 1.56 1.68 7.60
CA GLN A 206 2.88 1.76 8.23
C GLN A 206 3.36 0.40 8.69
N ASP A 207 2.45 -0.47 9.14
CA ASP A 207 2.81 -1.81 9.62
C ASP A 207 2.98 -2.82 8.46
N TRP A 208 2.07 -2.86 7.48
CA TRP A 208 2.07 -3.95 6.49
C TRP A 208 2.51 -3.58 5.09
N TYR A 209 2.44 -2.30 4.72
CA TYR A 209 2.71 -1.83 3.36
C TYR A 209 3.86 -0.82 3.34
N VAL A 210 4.91 -1.18 4.06
CA VAL A 210 6.05 -0.30 4.23
C VAL A 210 6.73 -0.07 2.88
N VAL A 211 7.16 1.17 2.64
CA VAL A 211 7.68 1.70 1.35
C VAL A 211 6.60 2.21 0.37
N LEU A 212 5.31 2.27 0.74
CA LEU A 212 4.34 3.13 0.05
C LEU A 212 4.72 4.61 0.26
N ARG A 213 4.91 5.38 -0.83
CA ARG A 213 5.15 6.82 -0.73
C ARG A 213 3.84 7.57 -0.98
N LEU A 214 3.43 8.32 0.04
CA LEU A 214 2.23 9.16 0.03
C LEU A 214 2.60 10.58 -0.38
N PHE A 215 1.90 11.09 -1.39
CA PHE A 215 1.99 12.47 -1.84
C PHE A 215 0.63 13.14 -1.75
N ILE A 216 0.64 14.31 -1.15
CA ILE A 216 -0.52 15.17 -1.04
C ILE A 216 -0.23 16.33 -1.99
N ASP A 217 -0.85 16.28 -3.18
CA ASP A 217 -0.74 17.32 -4.19
C ASP A 217 -1.85 18.37 -3.93
N GLY A 218 -1.68 19.65 -4.23
CA GLY A 218 -1.02 20.17 -5.42
C GLY A 218 0.34 20.85 -5.23
N LYS A 219 1.43 20.16 -5.60
CA LYS A 219 2.49 20.67 -6.50
C LYS A 219 3.09 19.55 -7.39
N MET A 220 2.32 19.05 -8.35
CA MET A 220 2.76 18.48 -9.62
C MET A 220 1.95 19.13 -10.75
N VAL A 221 2.17 20.43 -10.95
CA VAL A 221 1.40 21.28 -11.90
C VAL A 221 1.50 20.80 -13.35
N ASP A 222 2.54 20.03 -13.71
CA ASP A 222 2.72 19.55 -15.09
C ASP A 222 2.24 18.10 -15.32
N GLY A 223 2.15 17.28 -14.26
CA GLY A 223 1.70 15.88 -14.35
C GLY A 223 0.20 15.71 -14.13
N TYR A 224 -0.39 16.51 -13.23
CA TYR A 224 -1.81 16.43 -12.88
C TYR A 224 -2.71 16.77 -14.07
N ASN A 225 -2.39 17.86 -14.79
CA ASN A 225 -3.11 18.25 -16.01
C ASN A 225 -3.04 17.20 -17.13
N ALA A 226 -1.93 16.45 -17.22
CA ALA A 226 -1.75 15.38 -18.19
C ALA A 226 -2.49 14.08 -17.81
N ILE A 227 -2.75 13.86 -16.52
CA ILE A 227 -3.51 12.70 -16.02
C ILE A 227 -5.02 12.97 -16.13
N GLU A 228 -5.50 14.15 -15.75
CA GLU A 228 -6.91 14.55 -15.93
C GLU A 228 -7.32 14.54 -17.42
N GLN A 229 -6.54 15.15 -18.31
CA GLN A 229 -6.84 15.20 -19.74
C GLN A 229 -6.82 13.82 -20.42
N LYS A 230 -6.06 12.85 -19.89
CA LYS A 230 -5.85 11.55 -20.52
C LYS A 230 -6.77 10.46 -19.98
N PHE A 231 -7.28 10.62 -18.76
CA PHE A 231 -8.01 9.55 -18.07
C PHE A 231 -9.41 9.91 -17.59
N GLY A 232 -9.85 11.17 -17.72
CA GLY A 232 -11.25 11.57 -17.56
C GLY A 232 -11.87 11.10 -16.25
N PHE A 233 -11.66 11.87 -15.18
CA PHE A 233 -12.50 11.78 -14.00
C PHE A 233 -13.87 12.44 -14.27
#